data_AF-A0A3D6CB84-F1
#
_entry.id   AF-A0A3D6CB84-F1
#
_cell.length_a   1.000
_cell.length_b   1.000
_cell.length_c   1.000
_cell.angle_alpha   90.00
_cell.angle_beta   90.00
_cell.angle_gamma   90.00
#
_symmetry.space_group_name_H-M   'P 1'
#
loop_
_entity.id
_entity.type
_entity.pdbx_description
1 polymer ?
#
loop_
_entity_poly.entity_id
_entity_poly.type
_entity_poly.pdbx_seq_one_letter_code
_entity_poly.pdbx_strand_id
1 'polypeptide(L)'
;MKHIVAVVVAGLIVIGGGGAVLAASGDAVLATVGDLEITAQEVTDRIQQMPPQYKQAYATEAGRAQLLAQMVKEKLVYFQAKKDAYDTNADVLAELERIKTNLMVRQYIRDTFSKLTVEESELTAYYDNNKAQFTAEEEVGAKHILCKTQEEAEAARQRVLDGEAFADVAKDVSACPSKEKGGDLGMFKRGQMVQPFETAAFGLEKGGMSDPVQTKFGFHIITVYEKTGGGTKSFEEVREDLEQKVAEKKQQQYMDDLIEKLKTEYPVTVN
;
A
#
# COMPACT_ATOMS: atom_id res chain seq x y z
N MET A 1 -57.16 7.55 -30.11
CA MET A 1 -56.42 6.64 -31.01
C MET A 1 -55.13 6.26 -30.31
N LYS A 2 -54.95 4.99 -29.92
CA LYS A 2 -53.78 4.50 -29.20
C LYS A 2 -52.70 4.17 -30.23
N HIS A 3 -51.65 4.98 -30.30
CA HIS A 3 -50.46 4.65 -31.10
C HIS A 3 -49.61 3.65 -30.30
N ILE A 4 -49.67 2.39 -30.69
CA ILE A 4 -48.75 1.35 -30.26
C ILE A 4 -47.45 1.61 -31.03
N VAL A 5 -46.42 2.12 -30.35
CA VAL A 5 -45.07 2.22 -30.91
C VAL A 5 -44.49 0.81 -30.89
N ALA A 6 -44.42 0.18 -32.07
CA ALA A 6 -43.75 -1.09 -32.25
C ALA A 6 -42.24 -0.87 -32.06
N VAL A 7 -41.67 -1.47 -31.01
CA VAL A 7 -40.22 -1.66 -30.89
C VAL A 7 -39.85 -2.68 -31.96
N VAL A 8 -39.26 -2.23 -33.07
CA VAL A 8 -38.67 -3.13 -34.06
C VAL A 8 -37.38 -3.68 -33.45
N VAL A 9 -37.51 -4.81 -32.76
CA VAL A 9 -36.37 -5.71 -32.53
C VAL A 9 -36.08 -6.31 -33.90
N ALA A 10 -35.05 -5.81 -34.58
CA ALA A 10 -34.55 -6.47 -35.78
C ALA A 10 -34.02 -7.85 -35.37
N GLY A 11 -34.89 -8.85 -35.45
CA GLY A 11 -34.54 -10.25 -35.25
C GLY A 11 -33.63 -10.69 -36.38
N LEU A 12 -32.32 -10.71 -36.13
CA LEU A 12 -31.41 -11.48 -36.94
C LEU A 12 -31.58 -12.96 -36.54
N ILE A 13 -32.60 -13.62 -37.09
CA ILE A 13 -32.68 -15.08 -37.08
C ILE A 13 -31.64 -15.58 -38.07
N VAL A 14 -30.46 -15.95 -37.58
CA VAL A 14 -29.54 -16.83 -38.30
C VAL A 14 -29.78 -18.24 -37.78
N ILE A 15 -30.65 -18.98 -38.46
CA ILE A 15 -30.72 -20.44 -38.33
C ILE A 15 -29.52 -21.00 -39.11
N GLY A 16 -28.49 -21.40 -38.38
CA GLY A 16 -27.33 -22.10 -38.91
C GLY A 16 -26.56 -22.73 -37.77
N GLY A 17 -26.71 -24.03 -37.58
CA GLY A 17 -26.10 -24.78 -36.47
C GLY A 17 -24.57 -24.78 -36.48
N GLY A 18 -23.99 -24.90 -35.30
CA GLY A 18 -22.56 -25.10 -35.08
C GLY A 18 -21.96 -23.98 -34.25
N GLY A 19 -21.47 -24.31 -33.05
CA GLY A 19 -21.00 -23.35 -32.06
C GLY A 19 -19.91 -22.42 -32.59
N ALA A 20 -20.24 -21.14 -32.66
CA ALA A 20 -19.34 -20.02 -32.54
C ALA A 20 -20.20 -18.85 -32.07
N VAL A 21 -19.99 -18.42 -30.83
CA VAL A 21 -20.46 -17.11 -30.38
C VAL A 21 -19.71 -16.11 -31.25
N LEU A 22 -20.33 -15.70 -32.36
CA LEU A 22 -19.84 -14.59 -33.17
C LEU A 22 -19.88 -13.37 -32.26
N ALA A 23 -18.72 -13.02 -31.72
CA ALA A 23 -18.48 -11.75 -31.09
C ALA A 23 -18.81 -10.69 -32.15
N ALA A 24 -19.99 -10.10 -32.04
CA ALA A 24 -20.34 -8.92 -32.80
C ALA A 24 -19.19 -7.91 -32.59
N SER A 25 -18.68 -7.34 -33.68
CA SER A 25 -17.67 -6.27 -33.63
C SER A 25 -18.07 -5.22 -32.60
N GLY A 26 -17.12 -4.59 -31.90
CA GLY A 26 -17.42 -3.59 -30.86
C GLY A 26 -18.46 -2.54 -31.31
N ASP A 27 -18.42 -2.15 -32.58
CA ASP A 27 -19.32 -1.14 -33.17
C ASP A 27 -20.69 -1.67 -33.64
N ALA A 28 -21.01 -2.96 -33.45
CA ALA A 28 -22.27 -3.52 -33.90
C ALA A 28 -23.45 -2.90 -33.13
N VAL A 29 -24.37 -2.26 -33.86
CA VAL A 29 -25.60 -1.70 -33.29
C VAL A 29 -26.56 -2.82 -32.92
N LEU A 30 -26.88 -2.94 -31.62
CA LEU A 30 -27.76 -3.97 -31.07
C LEU A 30 -29.21 -3.49 -30.93
N ALA A 31 -29.41 -2.18 -30.74
CA ALA A 31 -30.74 -1.58 -30.70
C ALA A 31 -30.67 -0.09 -31.10
N THR A 32 -31.77 0.44 -31.59
CA THR A 32 -31.93 1.88 -31.88
C THR A 32 -33.18 2.39 -31.18
N VAL A 33 -33.08 3.53 -30.51
CA VAL A 33 -34.19 4.22 -29.84
C VAL A 33 -34.17 5.66 -30.33
N GLY A 34 -35.14 6.02 -31.20
CA GLY A 34 -35.12 7.33 -31.86
C GLY A 34 -33.86 7.51 -32.72
N ASP A 35 -33.08 8.54 -32.42
CA ASP A 35 -31.78 8.85 -33.03
C ASP A 35 -30.57 8.28 -32.26
N LEU A 36 -30.80 7.56 -31.16
CA LEU A 36 -29.73 6.97 -30.35
C LEU A 36 -29.56 5.48 -30.61
N GLU A 37 -28.34 5.05 -30.90
CA GLU A 37 -27.94 3.66 -31.07
C GLU A 37 -27.39 3.08 -29.76
N ILE A 38 -27.61 1.80 -29.49
CA ILE A 38 -26.95 1.03 -28.41
C ILE A 38 -26.07 -0.01 -29.08
N THR A 39 -24.75 0.11 -28.90
CA THR A 39 -23.76 -0.79 -29.51
C THR A 39 -23.39 -1.97 -28.61
N ALA A 40 -22.77 -2.99 -29.20
CA ALA A 40 -22.21 -4.12 -28.48
C ALA A 40 -21.11 -3.71 -27.50
N GLN A 41 -20.33 -2.68 -27.83
CA GLN A 41 -19.31 -2.13 -26.93
C GLN A 41 -19.95 -1.45 -25.72
N GLU A 42 -20.99 -0.62 -25.90
CA GLU A 42 -21.68 0.04 -24.78
C GLU A 42 -22.24 -0.97 -23.77
N VAL A 43 -22.83 -2.08 -24.24
CA VAL A 43 -23.29 -3.18 -23.37
C VAL A 43 -22.11 -3.80 -22.62
N THR A 44 -20.97 -4.00 -23.29
CA THR A 44 -19.76 -4.59 -22.70
C THR A 44 -19.15 -3.67 -21.64
N ASP A 45 -18.99 -2.38 -21.95
CA ASP A 45 -18.46 -1.36 -21.04
C ASP A 45 -19.34 -1.24 -19.79
N ARG A 46 -20.67 -1.26 -19.98
CA ARG A 46 -21.62 -1.24 -18.87
C ARG A 46 -21.41 -2.41 -17.91
N ILE A 47 -21.16 -3.62 -18.43
CA ILE A 47 -20.86 -4.81 -17.61
C ILE A 47 -19.49 -4.67 -16.92
N GLN A 48 -18.48 -4.15 -17.61
CA GLN A 48 -17.13 -3.99 -17.04
C GLN A 48 -17.11 -3.04 -15.85
N GLN A 49 -17.91 -1.98 -15.89
CA GLN A 49 -18.07 -0.99 -14.82
C GLN A 49 -18.88 -1.49 -13.61
N MET A 50 -19.56 -2.63 -13.69
CA MET A 50 -20.32 -3.18 -12.57
C MET A 50 -19.39 -3.78 -11.49
N PRO A 51 -19.80 -3.79 -10.21
CA PRO A 51 -19.14 -4.58 -9.18
C PRO A 51 -19.06 -6.07 -9.55
N PRO A 52 -17.99 -6.80 -9.20
CA PRO A 52 -17.75 -8.18 -9.64
C PRO A 52 -18.92 -9.15 -9.39
N GLN A 53 -19.61 -9.00 -8.26
CA GLN A 53 -20.74 -9.85 -7.86
C GLN A 53 -21.93 -9.79 -8.83
N TYR A 54 -22.08 -8.73 -9.61
CA TYR A 54 -23.18 -8.60 -10.57
C TYR A 54 -22.83 -9.07 -11.97
N LYS A 55 -21.53 -9.19 -12.30
CA LYS A 55 -21.08 -9.49 -13.67
C LYS A 55 -21.53 -10.87 -14.17
N GLN A 56 -21.60 -11.86 -13.29
CA GLN A 56 -21.92 -13.24 -13.66
C GLN A 56 -23.33 -13.36 -14.27
N ALA A 57 -24.30 -12.58 -13.79
CA ALA A 57 -25.67 -12.58 -14.31
C ALA A 57 -25.72 -12.14 -15.78
N TYR A 58 -24.78 -11.31 -16.23
CA TYR A 58 -24.70 -10.77 -17.60
C TYR A 58 -23.68 -11.49 -18.50
N ALA A 59 -23.13 -12.61 -18.04
CA ALA A 59 -22.21 -13.43 -18.83
C ALA A 59 -22.94 -14.32 -19.86
N THR A 60 -24.25 -14.55 -19.69
CA THR A 60 -25.08 -15.35 -20.59
C THR A 60 -25.75 -14.49 -21.66
N GLU A 61 -26.13 -15.09 -22.78
CA GLU A 61 -26.90 -14.42 -23.84
C GLU A 61 -28.19 -13.80 -23.29
N ALA A 62 -28.94 -14.55 -22.48
CA ALA A 62 -30.16 -14.08 -21.84
C ALA A 62 -29.91 -12.87 -20.91
N GLY A 63 -28.83 -12.91 -20.12
CA GLY A 63 -28.43 -11.79 -19.27
C GLY A 63 -28.08 -10.54 -20.06
N ARG A 64 -27.31 -10.69 -21.15
CA ARG A 64 -26.96 -9.56 -22.05
C ARG A 64 -28.20 -8.99 -22.73
N ALA A 65 -29.13 -9.84 -23.17
CA ALA A 65 -30.40 -9.41 -23.74
C ALA A 65 -31.26 -8.62 -22.72
N GLN A 66 -31.27 -9.04 -21.45
CA GLN A 66 -31.93 -8.31 -20.37
C GLN A 66 -31.29 -6.93 -20.13
N LEU A 67 -29.95 -6.86 -20.11
CA LEU A 67 -29.24 -5.58 -19.96
C LEU A 67 -29.52 -4.64 -21.13
N LEU A 68 -29.50 -5.15 -22.37
CA LEU A 68 -29.86 -4.38 -23.56
C LEU A 68 -31.29 -3.84 -23.45
N ALA A 69 -32.25 -4.67 -23.04
CA ALA A 69 -33.62 -4.24 -22.83
C ALA A 69 -33.75 -3.16 -21.74
N GLN A 70 -32.93 -3.21 -20.69
CA GLN A 70 -32.85 -2.16 -19.69
C GLN A 70 -32.29 -0.85 -20.26
N MET A 71 -31.20 -0.91 -21.02
CA MET A 71 -30.61 0.27 -21.67
C MET A 71 -31.59 0.92 -22.66
N VAL A 72 -32.39 0.11 -23.38
CA VAL A 72 -33.48 0.62 -24.23
C VAL A 72 -34.52 1.39 -23.40
N LYS A 73 -34.95 0.85 -22.25
CA LYS A 73 -35.88 1.55 -21.34
C LYS A 73 -35.29 2.86 -20.82
N GLU A 74 -34.01 2.86 -20.44
CA GLU A 74 -33.29 4.08 -20.00
C GLU A 74 -33.28 5.14 -21.11
N LYS A 75 -33.00 4.77 -22.37
CA LYS A 75 -33.06 5.72 -23.51
C LYS A 75 -34.46 6.26 -23.76
N LEU A 76 -35.50 5.44 -23.62
CA LEU A 76 -36.90 5.92 -23.72
C LEU A 76 -37.22 6.96 -22.64
N VAL A 77 -36.77 6.74 -21.40
CA VAL A 77 -36.92 7.73 -20.31
C VAL A 77 -36.10 8.99 -20.61
N TYR A 78 -34.88 8.85 -21.15
CA TYR A 78 -34.07 9.99 -21.59
C TYR A 78 -34.80 10.87 -22.62
N PHE A 79 -35.47 10.29 -23.62
CA PHE A 79 -36.26 11.09 -24.58
C PHE A 79 -37.40 11.84 -23.92
N GLN A 80 -38.09 11.21 -22.95
CA GLN A 80 -39.13 11.89 -22.19
C GLN A 80 -38.53 13.05 -21.36
N ALA A 81 -37.41 12.83 -20.68
CA ALA A 81 -36.72 13.87 -19.92
C ALA A 81 -36.26 15.04 -20.81
N LYS A 82 -35.74 14.75 -22.02
CA LYS A 82 -35.37 15.76 -23.01
C LYS A 82 -36.57 16.56 -23.50
N LYS A 83 -37.70 15.88 -23.75
CA LYS A 83 -38.97 16.53 -24.11
C LYS A 83 -39.47 17.46 -22.99
N ASP A 84 -39.27 17.04 -21.75
CA ASP A 84 -39.64 17.81 -20.55
C ASP A 84 -38.56 18.84 -20.16
N ALA A 85 -37.59 19.10 -21.05
CA ALA A 85 -36.54 20.11 -20.92
C ALA A 85 -35.62 19.94 -19.69
N TYR A 86 -35.36 18.70 -19.27
CA TYR A 86 -34.44 18.42 -18.15
C TYR A 86 -32.97 18.78 -18.44
N ASP A 87 -32.61 19.03 -19.69
CA ASP A 87 -31.33 19.62 -20.07
C ASP A 87 -31.16 21.07 -19.59
N THR A 88 -32.25 21.75 -19.24
CA THR A 88 -32.27 23.09 -18.63
C THR A 88 -32.62 23.08 -17.14
N ASN A 89 -32.84 21.90 -16.56
CA ASN A 89 -33.18 21.76 -15.15
C ASN A 89 -32.01 22.22 -14.25
N ALA A 90 -32.30 23.02 -13.22
CA ALA A 90 -31.29 23.63 -12.38
C ALA A 90 -30.43 22.60 -11.62
N ASP A 91 -31.04 21.52 -11.11
CA ASP A 91 -30.32 20.47 -10.37
C ASP A 91 -29.40 19.68 -11.31
N VAL A 92 -29.88 19.38 -12.53
CA VAL A 92 -29.09 18.70 -13.57
C VAL A 92 -27.89 19.56 -13.98
N LEU A 93 -28.10 20.85 -14.24
CA LEU A 93 -27.03 21.77 -14.63
C LEU A 93 -25.99 21.96 -13.51
N ALA A 94 -26.44 22.08 -12.26
CA ALA A 94 -25.54 22.16 -11.10
C ALA A 94 -24.69 20.90 -10.95
N GLU A 95 -25.30 19.73 -11.13
CA GLU A 95 -24.59 18.44 -11.05
C GLU A 95 -23.63 18.24 -12.22
N LEU A 96 -24.02 18.62 -13.44
CA LEU A 96 -23.14 18.58 -14.61
C LEU A 96 -21.90 19.46 -14.41
N GLU A 97 -22.06 20.66 -13.86
CA GLU A 97 -20.90 21.52 -13.62
C GLU A 97 -20.00 20.94 -12.52
N ARG A 98 -20.58 20.37 -11.45
CA ARG A 98 -19.81 19.67 -10.42
C ARG A 98 -19.02 18.49 -10.99
N ILE A 99 -19.64 17.66 -11.83
CA ILE A 99 -18.98 16.52 -12.50
C ILE A 99 -17.84 17.03 -13.38
N LYS A 100 -18.11 18.05 -14.20
CA LYS A 100 -17.12 18.66 -15.10
C LYS A 100 -15.92 19.20 -14.32
N THR A 101 -16.13 20.00 -13.27
CA THR A 101 -15.04 20.53 -12.43
C THR A 101 -14.17 19.39 -11.88
N ASN A 102 -14.79 18.36 -11.29
CA ASN A 102 -14.05 17.24 -10.72
C ASN A 102 -13.28 16.44 -11.78
N LEU A 103 -13.88 16.23 -12.96
CA LEU A 103 -13.24 15.53 -14.06
C LEU A 103 -12.04 16.31 -14.60
N MET A 104 -12.17 17.63 -14.75
CA MET A 104 -11.09 18.52 -15.19
C MET A 104 -9.91 18.46 -14.20
N VAL A 105 -10.16 18.59 -12.90
CA VAL A 105 -9.12 18.50 -11.86
C VAL A 105 -8.44 17.13 -11.90
N ARG A 106 -9.20 16.03 -11.91
CA ARG A 106 -8.65 14.67 -11.94
C ARG A 106 -7.82 14.42 -13.20
N GLN A 107 -8.33 14.83 -14.36
CA GLN A 107 -7.64 14.62 -15.63
C GLN A 107 -6.36 15.43 -15.70
N TYR A 108 -6.39 16.70 -15.27
CA TYR A 108 -5.20 17.55 -15.19
C TYR A 108 -4.12 16.94 -14.31
N ILE A 109 -4.46 16.48 -13.10
CA ILE A 109 -3.50 15.83 -12.19
C ILE A 109 -2.91 14.57 -12.84
N ARG A 110 -3.76 13.71 -13.42
CA ARG A 110 -3.32 12.48 -14.11
C ARG A 110 -2.33 12.78 -15.24
N ASP A 111 -2.68 13.71 -16.13
CA ASP A 111 -1.87 14.06 -17.30
C ASP A 111 -0.58 14.78 -16.93
N THR A 112 -0.56 15.39 -15.74
CA THR A 112 0.62 16.05 -15.21
C THR A 112 1.56 15.04 -14.58
N PHE A 113 1.04 14.16 -13.72
CA PHE A 113 1.84 13.12 -13.07
C PHE A 113 2.37 12.08 -14.04
N SER A 114 1.64 11.76 -15.11
CA SER A 114 2.12 10.83 -16.16
C SER A 114 3.34 11.34 -16.93
N LYS A 115 3.61 12.65 -16.88
CA LYS A 115 4.78 13.29 -17.52
C LYS A 115 5.96 13.43 -16.56
N LEU A 116 5.76 13.20 -15.26
CA LEU A 116 6.84 13.23 -14.28
C LEU A 116 7.67 11.96 -14.42
N THR A 117 8.94 12.11 -14.77
CA THR A 117 9.92 11.04 -14.77
C THR A 117 10.69 11.03 -13.46
N VAL A 118 11.07 9.85 -12.98
CA VAL A 118 12.02 9.70 -11.88
C VAL A 118 13.37 9.34 -12.47
N GLU A 119 14.36 10.19 -12.23
CA GLU A 119 15.71 10.00 -12.76
C GLU A 119 16.56 9.14 -11.81
N GLU A 120 17.50 8.37 -12.35
CA GLU A 120 18.40 7.50 -11.57
C GLU A 120 19.18 8.28 -10.50
N SER A 121 19.57 9.52 -10.82
CA SER A 121 20.27 10.42 -9.91
C SER A 121 19.39 10.83 -8.71
N GLU A 122 18.08 10.96 -8.91
CA GLU A 122 17.12 11.25 -7.83
C GLU A 122 16.97 10.05 -6.89
N LEU A 123 16.93 8.82 -7.44
CA LEU A 123 16.90 7.59 -6.66
C LEU A 123 18.16 7.44 -5.80
N THR A 124 19.33 7.61 -6.44
CA THR A 124 20.64 7.50 -5.76
C THR A 124 20.75 8.54 -4.65
N ALA A 125 20.42 9.81 -4.95
CA ALA A 125 20.44 10.88 -3.95
C ALA A 125 19.45 10.63 -2.82
N TYR A 126 18.25 10.10 -3.11
CA TYR A 126 17.28 9.76 -2.07
C TYR A 126 17.80 8.64 -1.17
N TYR A 127 18.31 7.55 -1.75
CA TYR A 127 18.87 6.44 -0.99
C TYR A 127 20.01 6.88 -0.10
N ASP A 128 20.99 7.62 -0.64
CA ASP A 128 22.16 8.08 0.12
C ASP A 128 21.79 9.02 1.26
N ASN A 129 20.86 9.96 1.03
CA ASN A 129 20.41 10.90 2.06
C ASN A 129 19.46 10.27 3.08
N ASN A 130 18.90 9.09 2.81
CA ASN A 130 17.92 8.42 3.66
C ASN A 130 18.32 6.99 4.04
N LYS A 131 19.62 6.64 4.00
CA LYS A 131 20.13 5.29 4.29
C LYS A 131 19.58 4.69 5.58
N ALA A 132 19.42 5.50 6.63
CA ALA A 132 18.87 5.07 7.90
C ALA A 132 17.44 4.48 7.79
N GLN A 133 16.63 4.92 6.83
CA GLN A 133 15.29 4.36 6.59
C GLN A 133 15.34 2.94 5.98
N PHE A 134 16.49 2.57 5.41
CA PHE A 134 16.72 1.27 4.77
C PHE A 134 17.62 0.37 5.64
N THR A 135 18.05 0.86 6.80
CA THR A 135 18.78 0.08 7.80
C THR A 135 17.79 -0.63 8.71
N ALA A 136 17.83 -1.96 8.72
CA ALA A 136 17.10 -2.72 9.72
C ALA A 136 17.69 -2.40 11.10
N GLU A 137 16.83 -2.09 12.07
CA GLU A 137 17.28 -1.87 13.44
C GLU A 137 18.00 -3.10 13.96
N GLU A 138 19.19 -2.91 14.53
CA GLU A 138 19.98 -3.98 15.12
C GLU A 138 19.34 -4.42 16.43
N GLU A 139 19.06 -5.72 16.56
CA GLU A 139 18.55 -6.37 17.77
C GLU A 139 19.51 -7.46 18.22
N VAL A 140 19.72 -7.56 19.54
CA VAL A 140 20.51 -8.64 20.16
C VAL A 140 19.69 -9.32 21.24
N GLY A 141 19.75 -10.65 21.24
CA GLY A 141 19.25 -11.51 22.29
C GLY A 141 20.39 -11.86 23.22
N ALA A 142 20.32 -11.39 24.48
CA ALA A 142 21.40 -11.60 25.43
C ALA A 142 20.93 -12.13 26.78
N LYS A 143 21.82 -12.87 27.44
CA LYS A 143 21.70 -13.23 28.85
C LYS A 143 22.80 -12.54 29.64
N HIS A 144 22.55 -12.30 30.93
CA HIS A 144 23.56 -11.72 31.80
C HIS A 144 23.63 -12.34 33.20
N ILE A 145 24.80 -12.18 33.83
CA ILE A 145 25.04 -12.42 35.26
C ILE A 145 25.47 -11.09 35.85
N LEU A 146 24.79 -10.64 36.90
CA LEU A 146 25.15 -9.41 37.61
C LEU A 146 25.81 -9.75 38.95
N CYS A 147 27.06 -9.34 39.12
CA CYS A 147 27.82 -9.50 40.36
C CYS A 147 28.11 -8.12 40.99
N LYS A 148 28.42 -8.08 42.30
CA LYS A 148 28.71 -6.82 42.98
C LYS A 148 30.14 -6.38 42.75
N THR A 149 31.07 -7.33 42.65
CA THR A 149 32.50 -7.06 42.44
C THR A 149 32.99 -7.66 41.13
N GLN A 150 34.14 -7.16 40.65
CA GLN A 150 34.80 -7.68 39.47
C GLN A 150 35.25 -9.13 39.69
N GLU A 151 35.82 -9.43 40.86
CA GLU A 151 36.30 -10.77 41.23
C GLU A 151 35.16 -11.81 41.19
N GLU A 152 33.97 -11.46 41.67
CA GLU A 152 32.78 -12.31 41.58
C GLU A 152 32.35 -12.55 40.13
N ALA A 153 32.42 -11.52 39.28
CA ALA A 153 32.09 -11.64 37.86
C ALA A 153 33.12 -12.50 37.11
N GLU A 154 34.41 -12.36 37.42
CA GLU A 154 35.49 -13.18 36.86
C GLU A 154 35.35 -14.65 37.27
N ALA A 155 35.04 -14.92 38.54
CA ALA A 155 34.78 -16.27 39.03
C ALA A 155 33.55 -16.89 38.35
N ALA A 156 32.46 -16.13 38.20
CA ALA A 156 31.28 -16.59 37.47
C ALA A 156 31.59 -16.89 35.99
N ARG A 157 32.37 -16.03 35.34
CA ARG A 157 32.82 -16.23 33.95
C ARG A 157 33.67 -17.49 33.82
N GLN A 158 34.57 -17.75 34.78
CA GLN A 158 35.42 -18.93 34.76
C GLN A 158 34.60 -20.21 34.89
N ARG A 159 33.58 -20.25 35.76
CA ARG A 159 32.64 -21.39 35.88
C ARG A 159 31.97 -21.72 34.53
N VAL A 160 31.53 -20.69 33.80
CA VAL A 160 30.93 -20.87 32.47
C VAL A 160 31.96 -21.40 31.47
N LEU A 161 33.19 -20.87 31.48
CA LEU A 161 34.28 -21.35 30.60
C LEU A 161 34.70 -22.79 30.92
N ASP A 162 34.59 -23.21 32.18
CA ASP A 162 34.89 -24.57 32.62
C ASP A 162 33.77 -25.57 32.25
N GLY A 163 32.69 -25.10 31.62
CA GLY A 163 31.64 -25.92 31.02
C GLY A 163 30.31 -25.94 31.78
N GLU A 164 30.18 -25.17 32.86
CA GLU A 164 28.90 -25.03 33.56
C GLU A 164 27.91 -24.19 32.75
N ALA A 165 26.63 -24.57 32.76
CA ALA A 165 25.62 -23.86 31.98
C ALA A 165 25.44 -22.43 32.51
N PHE A 166 25.49 -21.44 31.61
CA PHE A 166 25.32 -20.01 31.95
C PHE A 166 24.07 -19.74 32.80
N ALA A 167 22.97 -20.44 32.51
CA ALA A 167 21.72 -20.30 33.24
C ALA A 167 21.81 -20.77 34.70
N ASP A 168 22.62 -21.78 34.99
CA ASP A 168 22.81 -22.33 36.33
C ASP A 168 23.72 -21.40 37.14
N VAL A 169 24.83 -20.95 36.53
CA VAL A 169 25.68 -19.92 37.15
C VAL A 169 24.89 -18.65 37.43
N ALA A 170 24.03 -18.21 36.49
CA ALA A 170 23.16 -17.05 36.69
C ALA A 170 22.21 -17.22 37.88
N LYS A 171 21.55 -18.39 38.01
CA LYS A 171 20.67 -18.68 39.16
C LYS A 171 21.42 -18.61 40.49
N ASP A 172 22.63 -19.15 40.51
CA ASP A 172 23.44 -19.26 41.72
C ASP A 172 23.96 -17.92 42.22
N VAL A 173 24.56 -17.11 41.33
CA VAL A 173 25.37 -15.95 41.76
C VAL A 173 24.84 -14.59 41.30
N SER A 174 23.91 -14.54 40.34
CA SER A 174 23.42 -13.26 39.83
C SER A 174 22.56 -12.52 40.86
N ALA A 175 22.82 -11.23 41.02
CA ALA A 175 22.02 -10.32 41.83
C ALA A 175 20.78 -9.77 41.08
N CYS A 176 20.64 -10.04 39.78
CA CYS A 176 19.51 -9.57 38.98
C CYS A 176 18.33 -10.55 39.05
N PRO A 177 17.06 -10.09 39.14
CA PRO A 177 15.88 -10.95 39.10
C PRO A 177 15.76 -11.84 37.85
N SER A 178 16.44 -11.47 36.75
CA SER A 178 16.54 -12.30 35.53
C SER A 178 17.15 -13.67 35.78
N LYS A 179 17.84 -13.88 36.91
CA LYS A 179 18.41 -15.15 37.33
C LYS A 179 17.40 -16.30 37.34
N GLU A 180 16.14 -16.05 37.67
CA GLU A 180 15.07 -17.05 37.67
C GLU A 180 14.81 -17.63 36.26
N LYS A 181 15.14 -16.85 35.22
CA LYS A 181 15.08 -17.24 33.80
C LYS A 181 16.48 -17.57 33.24
N GLY A 182 17.45 -17.87 34.10
CA GLY A 182 18.82 -18.14 33.69
C GLY A 182 19.55 -16.91 33.13
N GLY A 183 19.19 -15.70 33.59
CA GLY A 183 19.81 -14.45 33.19
C GLY A 183 19.26 -13.84 31.90
N ASP A 184 18.22 -14.43 31.31
CA ASP A 184 17.68 -14.00 30.01
C ASP A 184 16.98 -12.63 30.05
N LEU A 185 17.36 -11.76 29.11
CA LEU A 185 16.80 -10.43 28.92
C LEU A 185 15.91 -10.33 27.69
N GLY A 186 15.83 -11.38 26.86
CA GLY A 186 15.17 -11.34 25.57
C GLY A 186 15.93 -10.53 24.52
N MET A 187 15.27 -10.24 23.39
CA MET A 187 15.78 -9.39 22.32
C MET A 187 15.60 -7.91 22.67
N PHE A 188 16.64 -7.11 22.48
CA PHE A 188 16.58 -5.66 22.66
C PHE A 188 17.35 -4.90 21.58
N LYS A 189 16.91 -3.66 21.34
CA LYS A 189 17.49 -2.68 20.42
C LYS A 189 18.46 -1.75 21.14
N ARG A 190 19.27 -1.04 20.36
CA ARG A 190 20.05 0.09 20.88
C ARG A 190 19.15 1.15 21.51
N GLY A 191 19.62 1.77 22.58
CA GLY A 191 18.88 2.73 23.40
C GLY A 191 18.01 2.11 24.50
N GLN A 192 17.87 0.78 24.57
CA GLN A 192 17.03 0.11 25.59
C GLN A 192 17.82 -0.33 26.83
N MET A 193 19.15 -0.39 26.76
CA MET A 193 20.03 -0.81 27.86
C MET A 193 21.00 0.31 28.26
N VAL A 194 21.65 0.18 29.42
CA VAL A 194 22.69 1.15 29.83
C VAL A 194 23.89 1.07 28.89
N GLN A 195 24.46 2.22 28.53
CA GLN A 195 25.46 2.34 27.47
C GLN A 195 26.65 1.36 27.56
N PRO A 196 27.27 1.11 28.73
CA PRO A 196 28.38 0.14 28.81
C PRO A 196 27.93 -1.29 28.52
N PHE A 197 26.75 -1.68 29.00
CA PHE A 197 26.17 -3.00 28.76
C PHE A 197 25.81 -3.16 27.28
N GLU A 198 25.15 -2.16 26.70
CA GLU A 198 24.78 -2.15 25.29
C GLU A 198 26.02 -2.27 24.39
N THR A 199 27.05 -1.49 24.66
CA THR A 199 28.27 -1.47 23.84
C THR A 199 28.92 -2.86 23.82
N ALA A 200 28.99 -3.52 24.98
CA ALA A 200 29.51 -4.87 25.08
C ALA A 200 28.59 -5.89 24.39
N ALA A 201 27.28 -5.87 24.65
CA ALA A 201 26.34 -6.83 24.06
C ALA A 201 26.33 -6.76 22.53
N PHE A 202 26.25 -5.57 21.94
CA PHE A 202 26.25 -5.41 20.49
C PHE A 202 27.63 -5.65 19.84
N GLY A 203 28.72 -5.51 20.60
CA GLY A 203 30.08 -5.82 20.15
C GLY A 203 30.40 -7.32 20.10
N LEU A 204 29.60 -8.16 20.77
CA LEU A 204 29.77 -9.62 20.75
C LEU A 204 29.20 -10.25 19.47
N GLU A 205 29.87 -11.30 19.00
CA GLU A 205 29.31 -12.21 18.01
C GLU A 205 28.28 -13.16 18.65
N LYS A 206 27.41 -13.77 17.83
CA LYS A 206 26.47 -14.79 18.29
C LYS A 206 27.24 -15.96 18.90
N GLY A 207 26.90 -16.32 20.14
CA GLY A 207 27.57 -17.31 20.97
C GLY A 207 28.73 -16.75 21.79
N GLY A 208 29.10 -15.48 21.61
CA GLY A 208 30.16 -14.82 22.35
C GLY A 208 29.79 -14.56 23.81
N MET A 209 30.81 -14.39 24.65
CA MET A 209 30.70 -13.98 26.04
C MET A 209 31.67 -12.83 26.32
N SER A 210 31.21 -11.81 27.05
CA SER A 210 32.03 -10.64 27.40
C SER A 210 33.00 -10.93 28.53
N ASP A 211 33.98 -10.05 28.68
CA ASP A 211 34.67 -9.83 29.95
C ASP A 211 33.73 -9.08 30.93
N PRO A 212 34.07 -8.97 32.24
CA PRO A 212 33.28 -8.20 33.19
C PRO A 212 33.07 -6.75 32.75
N VAL A 213 31.80 -6.40 32.50
CA VAL A 213 31.39 -5.06 32.09
C VAL A 213 30.88 -4.30 33.30
N GLN A 214 31.57 -3.22 33.67
CA GLN A 214 31.13 -2.36 34.77
C GLN A 214 29.96 -1.47 34.36
N THR A 215 28.91 -1.44 35.17
CA THR A 215 27.81 -0.46 35.07
C THR A 215 27.52 0.13 36.45
N LYS A 216 26.55 1.05 36.51
CA LYS A 216 26.04 1.59 37.78
C LYS A 216 25.40 0.54 38.71
N PHE A 217 25.10 -0.66 38.21
CA PHE A 217 24.48 -1.74 38.96
C PHE A 217 25.46 -2.77 39.50
N GLY A 218 26.73 -2.74 39.07
CA GLY A 218 27.74 -3.74 39.38
C GLY A 218 28.49 -4.19 38.12
N PHE A 219 28.98 -5.44 38.15
CA PHE A 219 29.72 -6.05 37.05
C PHE A 219 28.86 -7.08 36.34
N HIS A 220 28.84 -7.03 35.02
CA HIS A 220 28.03 -7.91 34.18
C HIS A 220 28.89 -8.84 33.36
N ILE A 221 28.55 -10.13 33.35
CA ILE A 221 28.97 -11.06 32.29
C ILE A 221 27.81 -11.18 31.32
N ILE A 222 28.07 -10.96 30.03
CA ILE A 222 27.04 -10.92 28.99
C ILE A 222 27.34 -12.04 28.00
N THR A 223 26.31 -12.77 27.57
CA THR A 223 26.41 -13.66 26.41
C THR A 223 25.30 -13.38 25.42
N VAL A 224 25.62 -13.41 24.13
CA VAL A 224 24.66 -13.17 23.05
C VAL A 224 24.27 -14.49 22.41
N TYR A 225 22.99 -14.82 22.39
CA TYR A 225 22.50 -16.04 21.76
C TYR A 225 21.92 -15.78 20.36
N GLU A 226 21.56 -14.53 20.05
CA GLU A 226 20.99 -14.15 18.76
C GLU A 226 21.31 -12.70 18.42
N LYS A 227 21.50 -12.42 17.14
CA LYS A 227 21.75 -11.09 16.61
C LYS A 227 21.07 -10.97 15.25
N THR A 228 20.21 -9.97 15.10
CA THR A 228 19.40 -9.74 13.89
C THR A 228 19.44 -8.26 13.51
N GLY A 229 19.18 -7.94 12.23
CA GLY A 229 19.20 -6.56 11.74
C GLY A 229 20.62 -5.98 11.61
N GLY A 230 20.73 -4.64 11.68
CA GLY A 230 21.99 -3.90 11.53
C GLY A 230 22.51 -3.78 10.10
N GLY A 231 21.92 -4.51 9.15
CA GLY A 231 22.20 -4.38 7.72
C GLY A 231 21.37 -3.27 7.08
N THR A 232 22.03 -2.43 6.29
CA THR A 232 21.34 -1.54 5.33
C THR A 232 21.04 -2.34 4.09
N LYS A 233 19.75 -2.44 3.72
CA LYS A 233 19.33 -3.04 2.46
C LYS A 233 20.02 -2.31 1.31
N SER A 234 20.54 -3.04 0.33
CA SER A 234 21.22 -2.47 -0.83
C SER A 234 20.26 -1.63 -1.67
N PHE A 235 20.82 -0.75 -2.49
CA PHE A 235 20.05 0.08 -3.41
C PHE A 235 19.15 -0.77 -4.33
N GLU A 236 19.66 -1.90 -4.82
CA GLU A 236 18.96 -2.86 -5.66
C GLU A 236 17.80 -3.54 -4.92
N GLU A 237 18.00 -3.90 -3.65
CA GLU A 237 16.97 -4.53 -2.82
C GLU A 237 15.76 -3.62 -2.54
N VAL A 238 15.96 -2.30 -2.57
CA VAL A 238 14.91 -1.30 -2.30
C VAL A 238 14.57 -0.45 -3.50
N ARG A 239 14.99 -0.83 -4.72
CA ARG A 239 14.84 0.01 -5.91
C ARG A 239 13.37 0.34 -6.22
N GLU A 240 12.48 -0.65 -6.21
CA GLU A 240 11.05 -0.42 -6.48
C GLU A 240 10.41 0.50 -5.43
N ASP A 241 10.73 0.28 -4.15
CA ASP A 241 10.29 1.14 -3.05
C ASP A 241 10.83 2.58 -3.20
N LEU A 242 12.07 2.75 -3.66
CA LEU A 242 12.68 4.04 -3.93
C LEU A 242 11.97 4.77 -5.08
N GLU A 243 11.70 4.07 -6.18
CA GLU A 243 10.99 4.62 -7.34
C GLU A 243 9.61 5.15 -6.92
N GLN A 244 8.86 4.37 -6.13
CA GLN A 244 7.58 4.82 -5.59
C GLN A 244 7.73 6.04 -4.67
N LYS A 245 8.62 5.98 -3.67
CA LYS A 245 8.80 7.07 -2.71
C LYS A 245 9.27 8.38 -3.36
N VAL A 246 10.18 8.29 -4.33
CA VAL A 246 10.67 9.46 -5.05
C VAL A 246 9.58 10.01 -5.97
N ALA A 247 8.81 9.17 -6.65
CA ALA A 247 7.66 9.60 -7.44
C ALA A 247 6.61 10.32 -6.57
N GLU A 248 6.24 9.76 -5.43
CA GLU A 248 5.30 10.36 -4.47
C GLU A 248 5.81 11.72 -3.97
N LYS A 249 7.09 11.80 -3.57
CA LYS A 249 7.69 13.06 -3.13
C LYS A 249 7.69 14.13 -4.23
N LYS A 250 8.00 13.73 -5.47
CA LYS A 250 8.02 14.63 -6.62
C LYS A 250 6.62 15.13 -6.98
N GLN A 251 5.62 14.25 -6.93
CA GLN A 251 4.21 14.60 -7.11
C GLN A 251 3.72 15.57 -6.03
N GLN A 252 4.06 15.31 -4.76
CA GLN A 252 3.71 16.18 -3.64
C GLN A 252 4.34 17.57 -3.82
N GLN A 253 5.65 17.63 -4.09
CA GLN A 253 6.35 18.88 -4.32
C GLN A 253 5.76 19.67 -5.50
N TYR A 254 5.47 18.99 -6.61
CA TYR A 254 4.82 19.63 -7.76
C TYR A 254 3.46 20.24 -7.38
N MET A 255 2.64 19.52 -6.61
CA MET A 255 1.34 20.01 -6.17
C MET A 255 1.45 21.19 -5.22
N ASP A 256 2.40 21.14 -4.28
CA ASP A 256 2.65 22.24 -3.36
C ASP A 256 3.07 23.51 -4.11
N ASP A 257 4.05 23.39 -5.02
CA ASP A 257 4.51 24.50 -5.88
C ASP A 257 3.39 25.07 -6.75
N LEU A 258 2.57 24.19 -7.34
CA LEU A 258 1.43 24.58 -8.16
C LEU A 258 0.39 25.32 -7.33
N ILE A 259 0.04 24.82 -6.15
CA ILE A 259 -0.96 25.43 -5.27
C ILE A 259 -0.46 26.78 -4.76
N GLU A 260 0.80 26.91 -4.37
CA GLU A 260 1.38 28.18 -3.96
C GLU A 260 1.31 29.21 -5.07
N LYS A 261 1.70 28.83 -6.29
CA LYS A 261 1.57 29.69 -7.46
C LYS A 261 0.11 30.10 -7.69
N LEU A 262 -0.81 29.15 -7.72
CA LEU A 262 -2.23 29.43 -7.97
C LEU A 262 -2.87 30.30 -6.88
N LYS A 263 -2.45 30.20 -5.61
CA LYS A 263 -2.92 31.09 -4.55
C LYS A 263 -2.52 32.55 -4.77
N THR A 264 -1.41 32.82 -5.47
CA THR A 264 -1.02 34.19 -5.83
C THR A 264 -1.85 34.75 -6.99
N GLU A 265 -2.28 33.89 -7.92
CA GLU A 265 -3.09 34.25 -9.08
C GLU A 265 -4.60 34.33 -8.73
N TYR A 266 -5.05 33.50 -7.80
CA TYR A 266 -6.44 33.36 -7.38
C TYR A 266 -6.56 33.55 -5.86
N PRO A 267 -6.83 34.79 -5.39
CA PRO A 267 -6.96 35.07 -3.96
C PRO A 267 -8.04 34.20 -3.30
N VAL A 268 -7.67 33.54 -2.20
CA VAL A 268 -8.58 32.68 -1.42
C VAL A 268 -9.08 33.43 -0.20
N THR A 269 -10.40 33.51 -0.04
CA THR A 269 -11.06 34.01 1.17
C THR A 269 -11.88 32.90 1.80
N VAL A 270 -11.65 32.63 3.08
CA VAL A 270 -12.45 31.70 3.88
C VAL A 270 -13.37 32.55 4.77
N ASN A 271 -14.68 32.44 4.56
CA ASN A 271 -15.71 33.17 5.32
C ASN A 271 -16.27 32.33 6.46
#